data_AF-A0A7K4PYL5-F1
#
_entry.id   AF-A0A7K4PYL5-F1
#
_cell.length_a   1.000
_cell.length_b   1.000
_cell.length_c   1.000
_cell.angle_alpha   90.00
_cell.angle_beta   90.00
_cell.angle_gamma   90.00
#
_symmetry.space_group_name_H-M   'P 1'
#
loop_
_entity.id
_entity.type
_entity.pdbx_description
1 polymer ?
#
loop_
_entity_poly.entity_id
_entity_poly.type
_entity_poly.pdbx_seq_one_letter_code
_entity_poly.pdbx_strand_id
1 'polypeptide(L)' 'LTLSLCALSPEDVLSKDAGECAICLEELQQGDTIARLPCLCIYHKGQVFLTGMDVKFTSCIDEWFEVNRSCPEHPSD' A
#
# COMPACT_ATOMS: atom_id res chain seq x y z
N LEU A 1 -17.21 -20.27 -10.78
CA LEU A 1 -16.62 -19.71 -9.55
C LEU A 1 -15.19 -19.24 -9.87
N THR A 2 -15.05 -18.21 -10.70
CA THR A 2 -13.73 -17.71 -11.10
C THR A 2 -13.43 -16.50 -10.22
N LEU A 3 -12.63 -16.76 -9.20
CA LEU A 3 -11.68 -15.85 -8.55
C LEU A 3 -11.95 -14.38 -8.87
N SER A 4 -12.67 -13.70 -7.97
CA SER A 4 -12.50 -12.25 -7.80
C SER A 4 -11.04 -12.01 -7.40
N LEU A 5 -10.15 -12.03 -8.40
CA LEU A 5 -8.93 -11.24 -8.36
C LEU A 5 -9.42 -9.82 -8.20
N CYS A 6 -9.49 -9.34 -6.95
CA CYS A 6 -9.65 -7.92 -6.66
C CYS A 6 -8.67 -7.19 -7.59
N ALA A 7 -9.22 -6.39 -8.49
CA ALA A 7 -8.51 -5.75 -9.58
C ALA A 7 -7.42 -4.84 -9.01
N LEU A 8 -6.20 -5.37 -8.91
CA LEU A 8 -5.00 -4.57 -8.74
C LEU A 8 -4.73 -4.02 -10.14
N SER A 9 -5.08 -2.75 -10.37
CA SER A 9 -4.78 -2.11 -11.64
C SER A 9 -3.25 -2.07 -11.77
N PRO A 10 -2.67 -2.42 -12.93
CA PRO A 10 -1.21 -2.43 -13.11
C PRO A 10 -0.58 -1.04 -12.91
N GLU A 11 -1.37 0.03 -12.95
CA GLU A 11 -0.93 1.39 -12.65
C GLU A 11 -0.59 1.61 -11.17
N ASP A 12 -1.14 0.79 -10.28
CA ASP A 12 -0.87 0.82 -8.84
C ASP A 12 0.38 0.00 -8.46
N VAL A 13 1.05 -0.61 -9.44
CA VAL A 13 2.26 -1.41 -9.24
C VAL A 13 3.50 -0.54 -9.43
N LEU A 14 4.38 -0.52 -8.43
CA LEU A 14 5.65 0.18 -8.49
C LEU A 14 6.51 -0.34 -9.63
N SER A 15 6.84 0.54 -10.56
CA SER A 15 7.82 0.24 -11.63
C SER A 15 9.27 0.34 -11.17
N LYS A 16 9.50 0.87 -9.97
CA LYS A 16 10.78 0.99 -9.26
C LYS A 16 10.49 1.14 -7.78
N ASP A 17 11.48 0.87 -6.94
CA ASP A 17 11.48 1.22 -5.52
C ASP A 17 11.06 2.69 -5.29
N ALA A 18 10.21 2.92 -4.29
CA ALA A 18 9.62 4.23 -4.01
C ALA A 18 9.79 4.69 -2.55
N GLY A 19 10.93 4.34 -1.93
CA GLY A 19 11.21 4.72 -0.55
C GLY A 19 10.52 3.79 0.43
N GLU A 20 9.97 4.34 1.52
CA GLU A 20 9.46 3.58 2.65
C GLU A 20 7.99 3.93 2.91
N CYS A 21 7.18 2.95 3.29
CA CYS A 21 5.81 3.21 3.71
C CYS A 21 5.81 3.85 5.10
N ALA A 22 5.32 5.09 5.23
CA ALA A 22 5.32 5.80 6.52
C ALA A 22 4.44 5.19 7.64
N ILE A 23 3.68 4.13 7.34
CA ILE A 23 2.82 3.44 8.32
C ILE A 23 3.54 2.23 8.92
N CYS A 24 4.04 1.31 8.08
CA CYS A 24 4.75 0.12 8.54
C CYS A 24 6.28 0.26 8.53
N LEU A 25 6.80 1.39 8.03
CA LEU A 25 8.22 1.68 7.88
C LEU A 25 8.99 0.60 7.11
N GLU A 26 8.32 -0.08 6.16
CA GLU A 26 8.94 -1.04 5.25
C GLU A 26 9.18 -0.41 3.88
N GLU A 27 10.23 -0.86 3.19
CA GLU A 27 10.58 -0.39 1.85
C GLU A 27 9.56 -0.83 0.80
N LEU A 28 9.13 0.13 -0.02
CA LEU A 28 8.25 -0.08 -1.17
C LEU A 28 9.14 -0.45 -2.36
N GLN A 29 9.10 -1.71 -2.80
CA GLN A 29 9.97 -2.23 -3.86
C GLN A 29 9.26 -2.28 -5.22
N GLN A 30 10.06 -2.45 -6.29
CA GLN A 30 9.51 -2.68 -7.62
C GLN A 30 8.64 -3.96 -7.65
N GLY A 31 7.45 -3.86 -8.23
CA GLY A 31 6.48 -4.95 -8.28
C GLY A 31 5.42 -4.85 -7.20
N ASP A 32 5.53 -3.86 -6.31
CA ASP A 32 4.62 -3.70 -5.20
C ASP A 32 3.37 -2.90 -5.53
N THR A 33 2.22 -3.40 -5.10
CA THR A 33 0.95 -2.69 -5.19
C THR A 33 0.78 -1.67 -4.07
N ILE A 34 0.64 -0.42 -4.47
CA ILE A 34 0.50 0.71 -3.55
C ILE A 34 -0.84 1.42 -3.70
N ALA A 35 -1.21 2.19 -2.68
CA ALA A 35 -2.25 3.20 -2.76
C ALA A 35 -1.58 4.56 -2.82
N ARG A 36 -1.94 5.35 -3.82
CA ARG A 36 -1.54 6.75 -3.91
C ARG A 36 -2.70 7.63 -3.47
N LEU A 37 -2.47 8.48 -2.48
CA LEU A 37 -3.43 9.47 -2.04
C LEU A 37 -3.36 10.73 -2.92
N PRO A 38 -4.40 11.59 -2.91
CA PRO A 38 -4.38 12.86 -3.63
C PRO A 38 -3.24 13.80 -3.21
N CYS A 39 -2.70 13.63 -1.99
CA CYS A 39 -1.52 14.34 -1.49
C CYS A 39 -0.17 13.79 -2.02
N LEU A 40 -0.19 12.86 -2.97
CA LEU A 40 0.98 12.18 -3.55
C LEU A 40 1.72 11.22 -2.59
N CYS A 41 1.30 11.09 -1.33
CA CYS A 41 1.80 10.07 -0.43
C CYS A 41 1.40 8.66 -0.91
N ILE A 42 2.33 7.71 -0.77
CA ILE A 42 2.17 6.33 -1.22
C ILE A 42 2.29 5.37 -0.03
N TYR A 43 1.43 4.35 0.00
CA TYR A 43 1.37 3.38 1.09
C TYR A 43 1.09 1.98 0.55
N HIS A 44 1.39 0.93 1.33
CA HIS A 44 1.07 -0.44 0.93
C HIS A 44 -0.44 -0.67 0.84
N LYS A 45 -0.89 -1.21 -0.29
CA LYS A 45 -2.29 -1.51 -0.57
C LYS A 45 -2.47 -2.99 -0.83
N GLY A 46 -2.99 -3.70 0.18
CA GLY A 46 -3.47 -5.07 0.05
C GLY A 46 -2.46 -6.02 -0.59
N GLN A 47 -1.21 -5.95 -0.17
CA GLN A 47 -0.15 -6.78 -0.73
C GLN A 47 0.13 -8.02 0.09
N VAL A 48 0.46 -9.10 -0.61
CA VAL A 48 0.91 -10.35 -0.01
C VAL A 48 2.41 -10.47 -0.28
N PHE A 49 3.23 -10.17 0.72
CA PHE A 49 4.68 -10.30 0.60
C PHE A 49 5.16 -11.68 1.02
N LEU A 50 6.15 -12.21 0.29
CA LEU A 50 6.86 -13.45 0.59
C LEU A 50 8.27 -13.13 1.11
N THR A 51 8.39 -12.29 2.14
CA THR A 51 9.69 -12.01 2.75
C THR A 51 10.01 -13.07 3.79
N GLY A 52 10.87 -14.03 3.42
CA GLY A 52 11.61 -14.81 4.41
C GLY A 52 10.83 -15.86 5.21
N MET A 53 9.77 -16.46 4.64
CA MET A 53 8.99 -17.63 5.12
C MET A 53 7.60 -17.35 5.71
N ASP A 54 7.13 -16.09 5.71
CA ASP A 54 5.77 -15.73 6.12
C ASP A 54 5.02 -14.95 5.02
N VAL A 55 3.75 -15.32 4.81
CA VAL A 55 2.83 -14.68 3.86
C VAL A 55 2.13 -13.54 4.60
N LYS A 56 2.68 -12.33 4.52
CA LYS A 56 2.13 -11.16 5.23
C LYS A 56 1.24 -10.33 4.31
N PHE A 57 -0.04 -10.25 4.66
CA PHE A 57 -0.96 -9.30 4.04
C PHE A 57 -0.82 -7.94 4.72
N THR A 58 -0.42 -6.91 3.98
CA THR A 58 -0.28 -5.55 4.52
C THR A 58 -1.15 -4.56 3.72
N SER A 59 -2.14 -3.98 4.40
CA SER A 59 -3.03 -2.94 3.89
C SER A 59 -3.01 -1.76 4.85
N CYS A 60 -1.85 -1.13 4.95
CA CYS A 60 -1.58 -0.05 5.90
C CYS A 60 -2.59 1.09 5.78
N ILE A 61 -2.98 1.43 4.55
CA ILE A 61 -3.84 2.57 4.27
C ILE A 61 -5.32 2.30 4.52
N ASP A 62 -5.79 1.06 4.29
CA ASP A 62 -7.20 0.68 4.51
C ASP A 62 -7.55 0.78 6.00
N GLU A 63 -6.69 0.25 6.87
CA GLU A 63 -6.88 0.30 8.33
C GLU A 63 -6.87 1.75 8.85
N TRP A 64 -6.02 2.60 8.28
CA TRP A 64 -5.98 4.03 8.61
C TRP A 64 -7.28 4.76 8.21
N PHE A 65 -7.82 4.48 7.02
CA PHE A 65 -9.05 5.10 6.52
C PHE A 65 -10.30 4.73 7.33
N GLU A 66 -10.31 3.61 8.06
CA GLU A 66 -11.41 3.26 8.96
C GLU A 66 -11.49 4.21 10.17
N VAL A 67 -10.35 4.77 10.60
CA VAL A 67 -10.26 5.61 11.79
C VAL A 67 -10.20 7.11 11.45
N ASN A 68 -9.43 7.48 10.42
CA ASN A 68 -9.29 8.86 10.00
C ASN A 68 -9.01 8.95 8.49
N ARG A 69 -9.92 9.57 7.72
CA ARG A 69 -9.78 9.68 6.26
C ARG A 69 -8.79 10.76 5.78
N SER A 70 -8.03 11.34 6.70
CA SER A 70 -7.00 12.34 6.39
C SER A 70 -5.63 11.67 6.32
N CYS A 71 -4.74 12.13 5.46
CA CYS A 71 -3.40 11.55 5.36
C CYS A 71 -2.62 11.70 6.70
N PRO A 72 -1.96 10.64 7.19
CA PRO A 72 -1.23 10.69 8.46
C PRO A 72 -0.06 11.69 8.44
N GLU A 73 0.53 11.93 7.27
CA GLU A 73 1.64 12.87 7.12
C GLU A 73 1.21 14.34 7.09
N HIS A 74 -0.08 14.64 6.86
CA HIS A 74 -0.57 16.02 6.86
C HIS A 74 -1.86 16.12 7.67
N PRO A 75 -1.78 16.37 8.99
CA PRO A 75 -2.96 16.47 9.85
C PRO A 75 -3.80 17.74 9.66
N SER A 76 -3.51 18.61 8.68
CA SER A 76 -4.18 19.92 8.53
C SER A 76 -4.48 20.36 7.08
N ASP A 77 -4.49 19.44 6.12
CA ASP A 77 -5.19 19.65 4.83
C ASP A 77 -6.63 19.12 4.94
#